data_AF-A0A9W4SFF8-F1
#
_entry.id   AF-A0A9W4SFF8-F1
#
_cell.length_a   1.000
_cell.length_b   1.000
_cell.length_c   1.000
_cell.angle_alpha   90.00
_cell.angle_beta   90.00
_cell.angle_gamma   90.00
#
_symmetry.space_group_name_H-M   'P 1'
#
loop_
_entity.id
_entity.type
_entity.pdbx_description
1 polymer ?
#
loop_
_entity_poly.entity_id
_entity_poly.type
_entity_poly.pdbx_seq_one_letter_code
_entity_poly.pdbx_strand_id
1 'polypeptide(L)'
;MIFGIGIDIIHLPRIKTLLTRRPTSLLQFSKRILSDRELKEFNERDALDNNVKFLAVRWTLKEAAYKALFPYHRKPQLIIHEQKAINISNVHSSVSHDGEYVISQVLIEVVAGLFLFLRIMATAKIAIEPTDFRTAAITQHWNDPPQKIFHKDENDHKQLDSSQVYFIIQNILEICKENAKNSDKKIILDTEKRLETLYEKLESRQLSDSVLGRLGKLCEYLELKDLNNSITIHGNLMTTDFDKEGKWLLGIKRLLDLYQKTLK
;
A
#
# COMPACT_ATOMS: atom_id res chain seq x y z
N MET A 1 9.00 -6.94 -26.48
CA MET A 1 7.94 -7.13 -25.46
C MET A 1 8.44 -6.52 -24.17
N ILE A 2 7.59 -5.80 -23.42
CA ILE A 2 8.00 -5.25 -22.12
C ILE A 2 8.27 -6.40 -21.16
N PHE A 3 9.50 -6.48 -20.65
CA PHE A 3 9.92 -7.40 -19.61
C PHE A 3 9.45 -6.91 -18.24
N GLY A 4 9.67 -5.62 -17.98
CA GLY A 4 9.29 -5.00 -16.71
C GLY A 4 9.53 -3.50 -16.69
N ILE A 5 8.85 -2.85 -15.74
CA ILE A 5 8.94 -1.42 -15.47
C ILE A 5 9.29 -1.25 -14.00
N GLY A 6 10.12 -0.27 -13.69
CA GLY A 6 10.39 0.10 -12.32
C GLY A 6 10.56 1.60 -12.17
N ILE A 7 10.13 2.10 -11.02
CA ILE A 7 10.14 3.51 -10.65
C ILE A 7 10.66 3.67 -9.23
N ASP A 8 11.47 4.69 -8.98
CA ASP A 8 11.97 5.02 -7.65
C ASP A 8 12.13 6.53 -7.46
N ILE A 9 11.88 7.03 -6.26
CA ILE A 9 12.03 8.44 -5.88
C ILE A 9 12.84 8.55 -4.60
N ILE A 10 13.70 9.57 -4.50
CA ILE A 10 14.53 9.82 -3.34
C ILE A 10 14.52 11.29 -2.94
N HIS A 11 14.64 11.53 -1.64
CA HIS A 11 14.79 12.87 -1.04
C HIS A 11 16.26 13.15 -0.76
N LEU A 12 16.80 14.24 -1.31
CA LEU A 12 18.21 14.62 -1.25
C LEU A 12 18.70 14.89 0.19
N PRO A 13 17.97 15.60 1.07
CA PRO A 13 18.34 15.75 2.48
C PRO A 13 18.54 14.43 3.22
N ARG A 14 17.74 13.40 2.92
CA ARG A 14 17.94 12.07 3.51
C ARG A 14 19.29 11.47 3.13
N ILE A 15 19.71 11.61 1.86
CA ILE A 15 21.04 11.20 1.42
C ILE A 15 22.10 12.07 2.11
N LYS A 16 21.94 13.40 2.11
CA LYS A 16 22.89 14.31 2.74
C LYS A 16 23.14 13.96 4.21
N THR A 17 22.08 13.76 4.99
CA THR A 17 22.16 13.32 6.40
C THR A 17 22.87 11.97 6.54
N LEU A 18 22.63 11.02 5.63
CA LEU A 18 23.32 9.73 5.64
C LEU A 18 24.82 9.88 5.40
N LEU A 19 25.21 10.72 4.42
CA LEU A 19 26.61 10.95 4.02
C LEU A 19 27.41 11.70 5.09
N THR A 20 26.77 12.58 5.86
CA THR A 20 27.42 13.37 6.91
C THR A 20 27.38 12.71 8.30
N ARG A 21 26.59 11.64 8.47
CA ARG A 21 26.40 10.98 9.78
C ARG A 21 27.70 10.52 10.46
N ARG A 22 28.69 10.08 9.67
CA ARG A 22 30.00 9.62 10.15
C ARG A 22 31.06 10.04 9.13
N PRO A 23 32.33 10.30 9.55
CA PRO A 23 33.40 10.65 8.61
C PRO A 23 33.60 9.63 7.47
N THR A 24 33.33 8.35 7.75
CA THR A 24 33.45 7.25 6.77
C THR A 24 32.19 6.99 5.95
N SER A 25 31.06 7.64 6.27
CA SER A 25 29.77 7.38 5.61
C SER A 25 29.82 7.60 4.11
N LEU A 26 30.45 8.70 3.66
CA LEU A 26 30.57 9.02 2.23
C LEU A 26 31.26 7.91 1.46
N LEU A 27 32.43 7.48 1.96
CA LEU A 27 33.24 6.42 1.36
C LEU A 27 32.53 5.06 1.37
N GLN A 28 31.87 4.71 2.47
CA GLN A 28 31.15 3.44 2.59
C GLN A 28 29.94 3.39 1.68
N PHE A 29 29.19 4.49 1.60
CA PHE A 29 27.99 4.57 0.77
C PHE A 29 28.33 4.63 -0.72
N SER A 30 29.34 5.40 -1.12
CA SER A 30 29.79 5.45 -2.52
C SER A 30 30.24 4.07 -3.01
N LYS A 31 31.07 3.35 -2.23
CA LYS A 31 31.51 1.98 -2.55
C LYS A 31 30.36 0.98 -2.66
N ARG A 32 29.28 1.16 -1.90
CA ARG A 32 28.11 0.27 -1.95
C ARG A 32 27.28 0.44 -3.22
N ILE A 33 27.20 1.67 -3.74
CA ILE A 33 26.28 2.02 -4.81
C ILE A 33 26.98 2.00 -6.15
N LEU A 34 28.15 2.62 -6.23
CA LEU A 34 28.85 2.88 -7.46
C LEU A 34 29.60 1.63 -7.94
N SER A 35 29.61 1.44 -9.25
CA SER A 35 30.55 0.54 -9.93
C SER A 35 31.95 1.12 -9.92
N ASP A 36 32.96 0.31 -10.23
CA ASP A 36 34.35 0.79 -10.28
C ASP A 36 34.56 1.96 -11.24
N ARG A 37 33.82 1.97 -12.37
CA ARG A 37 33.83 3.07 -13.33
C ARG A 37 33.22 4.33 -12.73
N GLU A 38 32.02 4.23 -12.18
CA GLU A 38 31.34 5.38 -11.57
C GLU A 38 32.10 5.91 -10.35
N LEU A 39 32.80 5.04 -9.63
CA LEU A 39 33.61 5.42 -8.47
C LEU A 39 34.84 6.25 -8.88
N LYS A 40 35.47 5.95 -10.03
CA LYS A 40 36.51 6.80 -10.60
C LYS A 40 35.98 8.20 -10.94
N GLU A 41 34.86 8.27 -11.66
CA GLU A 41 34.17 9.53 -12.00
C GLU A 41 33.68 10.31 -10.76
N PHE A 42 33.44 9.60 -9.65
CA PHE A 42 33.04 10.20 -8.38
C PHE A 42 34.23 10.78 -7.62
N ASN A 43 35.38 10.11 -7.63
CA ASN A 43 36.58 10.56 -6.93
C ASN A 43 37.20 11.83 -7.54
N GLU A 44 36.85 12.16 -8.78
CA GLU A 44 37.25 13.40 -9.47
C GLU A 44 36.37 14.61 -9.09
N ARG A 45 35.46 14.48 -8.11
CA ARG A 45 34.47 15.52 -7.73
C ARG A 45 34.73 16.06 -6.33
N ASP A 46 34.80 17.39 -6.21
CA ASP A 46 35.21 18.04 -4.96
C ASP A 46 34.04 18.59 -4.11
N ALA A 47 32.88 18.86 -4.70
CA ALA A 47 31.76 19.50 -3.98
C ALA A 47 30.78 18.49 -3.36
N LEU A 48 30.51 18.63 -2.05
CA LEU A 48 29.61 17.73 -1.30
C LEU A 48 28.19 17.68 -1.88
N ASP A 49 27.61 18.81 -2.28
CA ASP A 49 26.25 18.83 -2.84
C ASP A 49 26.19 18.15 -4.21
N ASN A 50 27.28 18.24 -5.00
CA ASN A 50 27.41 17.46 -6.23
C ASN A 50 27.50 15.97 -5.93
N ASN A 51 28.17 15.58 -4.84
CA ASN A 51 28.26 14.18 -4.40
C ASN A 51 26.91 13.63 -3.93
N VAL A 52 26.11 14.43 -3.21
CA VAL A 52 24.73 14.07 -2.80
C VAL A 52 23.86 13.78 -4.02
N LYS A 53 23.78 14.72 -4.96
CA LYS A 53 22.98 14.55 -6.19
C LYS A 53 23.50 13.39 -7.04
N PHE A 54 24.82 13.27 -7.16
CA PHE A 54 25.44 12.19 -7.92
C PHE A 54 24.99 10.84 -7.38
N LEU A 55 25.18 10.59 -6.08
CA LEU A 55 24.82 9.33 -5.43
C LEU A 55 23.32 9.08 -5.43
N ALA A 56 22.49 10.12 -5.26
CA ALA A 56 21.02 10.02 -5.29
C ALA A 56 20.49 9.55 -6.65
N VAL A 57 21.00 10.09 -7.75
CA VAL A 57 20.63 9.65 -9.11
C VAL A 57 21.00 8.18 -9.33
N ARG A 58 22.21 7.77 -8.94
CA ARG A 58 22.65 6.37 -9.15
C ARG A 58 21.87 5.42 -8.27
N TRP A 59 21.55 5.82 -7.03
CA TRP A 59 20.69 5.03 -6.16
C TRP A 59 19.31 4.81 -6.79
N THR A 60 18.60 5.89 -7.12
CA THR A 60 17.22 5.80 -7.64
C THR A 60 17.15 5.03 -8.95
N LEU A 61 18.09 5.25 -9.86
CA LEU A 61 18.15 4.53 -11.12
C LEU A 61 18.34 3.02 -10.91
N LYS A 62 19.19 2.64 -9.96
CA LYS A 62 19.49 1.24 -9.65
C LYS A 62 18.34 0.55 -8.93
N GLU A 63 17.63 1.25 -8.05
CA GLU A 63 16.40 0.76 -7.43
C GLU A 63 15.27 0.61 -8.45
N ALA A 64 15.10 1.58 -9.36
CA ALA A 64 14.12 1.50 -10.44
C ALA A 64 14.43 0.33 -11.38
N ALA A 65 15.68 0.15 -11.78
CA ALA A 65 16.08 -1.00 -12.58
C ALA A 65 15.89 -2.33 -11.85
N TYR A 66 16.21 -2.40 -10.55
CA TYR A 66 15.96 -3.58 -9.72
C TYR A 66 14.47 -3.95 -9.72
N LYS A 67 13.57 -2.97 -9.58
CA LYS A 67 12.12 -3.17 -9.65
C LYS A 67 11.67 -3.65 -11.03
N ALA A 68 12.25 -3.11 -12.11
CA ALA A 68 11.98 -3.57 -13.47
C ALA A 68 12.45 -5.01 -13.73
N LEU A 69 13.44 -5.49 -12.97
CA LEU A 69 14.05 -6.83 -13.11
C LEU A 69 13.47 -7.88 -12.14
N PHE A 70 12.67 -7.48 -11.16
CA PHE A 70 12.09 -8.38 -10.14
C PHE A 70 11.04 -9.34 -10.76
N PRO A 71 10.94 -10.62 -10.32
CA PRO A 71 11.66 -11.30 -9.23
C PRO A 71 13.00 -11.93 -9.63
N TYR A 72 13.47 -11.72 -10.86
CA TYR A 72 14.56 -12.51 -11.46
C TYR A 72 15.97 -12.09 -11.00
N HIS A 73 16.10 -11.09 -10.11
CA HIS A 73 17.39 -10.61 -9.59
C HIS A 73 17.34 -10.39 -8.06
N ARG A 74 18.41 -10.75 -7.34
CA ARG A 74 18.70 -10.31 -5.96
C ARG A 74 19.51 -9.02 -6.03
N LYS A 75 19.17 -7.96 -5.27
CA LYS A 75 19.82 -6.63 -5.32
C LYS A 75 21.36 -6.70 -5.42
N PRO A 76 22.00 -6.07 -6.44
CA PRO A 76 23.37 -5.59 -6.27
C PRO A 76 23.71 -4.35 -7.12
N GLN A 77 24.97 -3.89 -7.04
CA GLN A 77 25.53 -2.85 -7.92
C GLN A 77 25.19 -3.10 -9.39
N LEU A 78 24.65 -2.08 -10.06
CA LEU A 78 24.22 -2.21 -11.45
C LEU A 78 25.42 -2.07 -12.38
N ILE A 79 26.00 -3.20 -12.73
CA ILE A 79 26.91 -3.36 -13.85
C ILE A 79 26.22 -4.33 -14.81
N ILE A 80 25.65 -3.82 -15.92
CA ILE A 80 25.05 -4.66 -16.95
C ILE A 80 26.19 -5.19 -17.83
N HIS A 81 26.85 -6.26 -17.39
CA HIS A 81 27.63 -7.13 -18.25
C HIS A 81 26.82 -8.39 -18.55
N GLU A 82 26.75 -8.75 -19.83
CA GLU A 82 25.97 -9.88 -20.41
C GLU A 82 24.47 -9.65 -20.70
N GLN A 83 24.20 -8.79 -21.69
CA GLN A 83 22.89 -8.72 -22.37
C GLN A 83 22.38 -10.08 -22.92
N LYS A 84 23.28 -11.03 -23.18
CA LYS A 84 22.98 -12.32 -23.81
C LYS A 84 22.24 -13.32 -22.93
N ALA A 85 22.40 -13.28 -21.60
CA ALA A 85 21.80 -14.28 -20.71
C ALA A 85 20.29 -14.08 -20.49
N ILE A 86 19.81 -12.84 -20.58
CA ILE A 86 18.38 -12.47 -20.36
C ILE A 86 17.72 -12.01 -21.68
N ASN A 87 18.48 -11.96 -22.78
CA ASN A 87 18.03 -11.50 -24.10
C ASN A 87 17.30 -10.15 -24.05
N ILE A 88 17.83 -9.23 -23.24
CA ILE A 88 17.35 -7.85 -23.12
C ILE A 88 17.61 -7.16 -24.45
N SER A 89 16.54 -6.74 -25.12
CA SER A 89 16.65 -6.03 -26.39
C SER A 89 17.02 -4.57 -26.14
N ASN A 90 16.26 -3.90 -25.26
CA ASN A 90 16.44 -2.48 -24.95
C ASN A 90 16.26 -2.24 -23.45
N VAL A 91 17.02 -1.30 -22.91
CA VAL A 91 16.80 -0.71 -21.58
C VAL A 91 16.64 0.79 -21.77
N HIS A 92 15.46 1.29 -21.43
CA HIS A 92 15.17 2.72 -21.42
C HIS A 92 15.21 3.20 -19.98
N SER A 93 15.85 4.33 -19.76
CA SER A 93 15.87 4.97 -18.45
C SER A 93 15.62 6.47 -18.56
N SER A 94 14.92 7.01 -17.58
CA SER A 94 14.63 8.43 -17.45
C SER A 94 14.88 8.85 -16.01
N VAL A 95 15.47 10.02 -15.82
CA VAL A 95 15.72 10.63 -14.52
C VAL A 95 15.21 12.05 -14.57
N SER A 96 14.44 12.44 -13.55
CA SER A 96 13.99 13.82 -13.35
C SER A 96 14.27 14.25 -11.92
N HIS A 97 14.26 15.56 -11.68
CA HIS A 97 14.41 16.13 -10.35
C HIS A 97 13.48 17.33 -10.18
N ASP A 98 12.95 17.50 -8.97
CA ASP A 98 12.18 18.66 -8.59
C ASP A 98 12.51 19.05 -7.15
N GLY A 99 12.96 20.29 -6.95
CA GLY A 99 13.49 20.78 -5.67
C GLY A 99 14.49 19.81 -5.04
N GLU A 100 14.07 19.20 -3.94
CA GLU A 100 14.87 18.26 -3.14
C GLU A 100 14.66 16.78 -3.49
N TYR A 101 13.95 16.48 -4.58
CA TYR A 101 13.62 15.13 -4.98
C TYR A 101 14.25 14.75 -6.32
N VAL A 102 14.63 13.48 -6.44
CA VAL A 102 15.06 12.85 -7.70
C VAL A 102 14.20 11.62 -7.93
N ILE A 103 13.66 11.48 -9.13
CA ILE A 103 12.87 10.32 -9.55
C ILE A 103 13.52 9.66 -10.76
N SER A 104 13.51 8.33 -10.78
CA SER A 104 14.01 7.52 -11.89
C SER A 104 12.95 6.52 -12.35
N GLN A 105 12.84 6.33 -13.66
CA GLN A 105 12.03 5.30 -14.29
C GLN A 105 12.92 4.44 -15.20
N VAL A 106 12.71 3.13 -15.18
CA VAL A 106 13.38 2.16 -16.05
C VAL A 106 12.34 1.26 -16.70
N LEU A 107 12.46 1.07 -18.01
CA LEU A 107 11.66 0.15 -18.83
C LEU A 107 12.62 -0.82 -19.51
N ILE A 108 12.37 -2.12 -19.37
CA ILE A 108 13.18 -3.16 -19.99
C ILE A 108 12.34 -3.90 -21.00
N GLU A 109 12.91 -4.12 -22.18
CA GLU A 109 12.31 -4.89 -23.26
C GLU A 109 13.11 -6.18 -23.52
N VAL A 110 12.40 -7.24 -23.89
CA VAL A 110 12.97 -8.51 -24.34
C VAL A 110 12.40 -8.95 -25.67
N VAL A 111 13.17 -9.78 -26.37
CA VAL A 111 12.74 -10.44 -27.61
C VAL A 111 11.68 -11.51 -27.29
N ALA A 112 10.59 -11.51 -28.06
CA ALA A 112 9.39 -12.31 -27.78
C ALA A 112 9.60 -13.84 -27.74
N GLY A 113 10.66 -14.36 -28.38
CA GLY A 113 10.86 -15.79 -28.61
C GLY A 113 11.26 -16.64 -27.39
N LEU A 114 11.74 -16.06 -26.29
CA LEU A 114 12.28 -16.83 -25.14
C LEU A 114 11.56 -16.58 -23.81
N PHE A 115 10.67 -15.58 -23.75
CA PHE A 115 9.94 -15.24 -22.52
C PHE A 115 9.03 -16.39 -22.05
N LEU A 116 8.56 -17.22 -22.98
CA LEU A 116 7.79 -18.42 -22.68
C LEU A 116 8.62 -19.46 -21.90
N PHE A 117 9.93 -19.55 -22.16
CA PHE A 117 10.82 -20.55 -21.56
C PHE A 117 11.21 -20.20 -20.11
N LEU A 118 11.47 -18.91 -19.82
CA LEU A 118 11.71 -18.46 -18.43
C LEU A 118 10.44 -18.57 -17.56
N ARG A 119 9.26 -18.33 -18.14
CA ARG A 119 7.99 -18.40 -17.41
C ARG A 119 7.70 -19.84 -16.96
N ILE A 120 7.93 -20.85 -17.81
CA ILE A 120 7.71 -22.27 -17.49
C ILE A 120 8.61 -22.75 -16.34
N MET A 121 9.84 -22.23 -16.23
CA MET A 121 10.76 -22.58 -15.13
C MET A 121 10.41 -21.89 -13.80
N ALA A 122 9.82 -20.69 -13.83
CA ALA A 122 9.44 -19.94 -12.63
C ALA A 122 8.04 -20.32 -12.08
N THR A 123 7.13 -20.84 -12.91
CA THR A 123 5.75 -21.20 -12.53
C THR A 123 5.61 -22.55 -11.83
N ALA A 124 6.69 -23.17 -11.36
CA ALA A 124 6.58 -24.38 -10.53
C ALA A 124 5.99 -24.12 -9.12
N LYS A 125 5.77 -22.85 -8.72
CA LYS A 125 4.97 -22.50 -7.55
C LYS A 125 4.12 -21.26 -7.83
N ILE A 126 2.81 -21.45 -7.69
CA ILE A 126 1.73 -20.44 -7.68
C ILE A 126 1.19 -20.09 -9.08
N ALA A 127 0.03 -20.67 -9.40
CA ALA A 127 -0.82 -20.28 -10.52
C ALA A 127 -1.50 -18.94 -10.19
N ILE A 128 -1.23 -17.92 -10.99
CA ILE A 128 -2.01 -16.69 -11.05
C ILE A 128 -2.49 -16.59 -12.49
N GLU A 129 -3.82 -16.64 -12.68
CA GLU A 129 -4.48 -16.44 -13.97
C GLU A 129 -4.03 -15.10 -14.59
N PRO A 130 -3.51 -15.09 -15.83
CA PRO A 130 -3.04 -13.87 -16.45
C PRO A 130 -4.23 -13.03 -16.95
N THR A 131 -4.46 -11.88 -16.35
CA THR A 131 -5.30 -10.85 -16.96
C THR A 131 -4.54 -10.20 -18.12
N ASP A 132 -5.03 -10.41 -19.34
CA ASP A 132 -4.43 -9.87 -20.57
C ASP A 132 -4.71 -8.36 -20.70
N PHE A 133 -3.68 -7.57 -20.43
CA PHE A 133 -3.71 -6.10 -20.53
C PHE A 133 -3.82 -5.60 -21.98
N ARG A 134 -3.63 -6.45 -23.00
CA ARG A 134 -3.62 -6.04 -24.42
C ARG A 134 -5.00 -5.69 -24.96
N THR A 135 -6.05 -6.18 -24.31
CA THR A 135 -7.46 -5.91 -24.66
C THR A 135 -8.10 -4.82 -23.79
N ALA A 136 -7.36 -4.24 -22.84
CA ALA A 136 -7.88 -3.13 -22.05
C ALA A 136 -7.99 -1.90 -22.97
N ALA A 137 -9.21 -1.52 -23.34
CA ALA A 137 -9.48 -0.23 -23.96
C ALA A 137 -9.08 0.87 -22.96
N ILE A 138 -7.93 1.49 -23.18
CA ILE A 138 -7.45 2.62 -22.38
C ILE A 138 -8.29 3.84 -22.80
N THR A 139 -9.41 4.04 -22.12
CA THR A 139 -10.31 5.19 -22.32
C THR A 139 -9.90 6.42 -21.50
N GLN A 140 -8.75 6.37 -20.78
CA GLN A 140 -8.24 7.46 -19.96
C GLN A 140 -6.74 7.67 -20.22
N HIS A 141 -6.37 8.90 -20.56
CA HIS A 141 -5.02 9.32 -20.92
C HIS A 141 -4.04 9.07 -19.76
N TRP A 142 -2.79 8.68 -20.03
CA TRP A 142 -1.78 8.34 -19.00
C TRP A 142 -1.44 9.47 -18.01
N ASN A 143 -1.90 10.70 -18.27
CA ASN A 143 -1.70 11.88 -17.43
C ASN A 143 -2.98 12.31 -16.69
N ASP A 144 -4.11 11.66 -16.98
CA ASP A 144 -5.26 11.70 -16.10
C ASP A 144 -5.01 10.60 -15.07
N PRO A 145 -4.64 10.95 -13.83
CA PRO A 145 -4.55 9.92 -12.83
C PRO A 145 -5.91 9.22 -12.77
N PRO A 146 -5.93 7.88 -12.62
CA PRO A 146 -7.19 7.17 -12.49
C PRO A 146 -7.98 7.86 -11.40
N GLN A 147 -9.16 8.38 -11.73
CA GLN A 147 -9.93 9.19 -10.79
C GLN A 147 -10.17 8.43 -9.48
N LYS A 148 -10.21 7.09 -9.53
CA LYS A 148 -10.21 6.19 -8.35
C LYS A 148 -9.08 6.41 -7.33
N ILE A 149 -7.92 6.94 -7.72
CA ILE A 149 -6.78 7.21 -6.81
C ILE A 149 -6.95 8.56 -6.10
N PHE A 150 -7.63 9.51 -6.73
CA PHE A 150 -7.83 10.87 -6.22
C PHE A 150 -9.24 11.11 -5.65
N HIS A 151 -10.15 10.16 -5.85
CA HIS A 151 -11.42 10.09 -5.14
C HIS A 151 -11.17 9.50 -3.76
N LYS A 152 -11.39 10.30 -2.72
CA LYS A 152 -11.66 9.86 -1.35
C LYS A 152 -12.94 9.04 -1.38
N ASP A 153 -12.90 7.78 -1.85
CA ASP A 153 -14.07 6.92 -2.06
C ASP A 153 -15.37 7.73 -2.27
N GLU A 154 -15.44 8.54 -3.33
CA GLU A 154 -16.72 9.08 -3.81
C GLU A 154 -17.50 7.97 -4.55
N ASN A 155 -17.49 6.76 -3.97
CA ASN A 155 -18.63 5.90 -4.20
C ASN A 155 -19.79 6.65 -3.53
N ASP A 156 -20.67 7.16 -4.38
CA ASP A 156 -22.00 7.70 -4.14
C ASP A 156 -22.93 6.64 -3.49
N HIS A 157 -22.39 5.87 -2.55
CA HIS A 157 -23.15 5.21 -1.50
C HIS A 157 -23.39 6.29 -0.46
N LYS A 158 -24.65 6.71 -0.38
CA LYS A 158 -25.25 7.54 0.67
C LYS A 158 -24.44 7.40 1.96
N GLN A 159 -23.50 8.31 2.20
CA GLN A 159 -22.61 8.18 3.36
C GLN A 159 -23.50 8.18 4.59
N LEU A 160 -23.53 7.05 5.30
CA LEU A 160 -24.47 6.88 6.39
C LEU A 160 -24.24 7.98 7.42
N ASP A 161 -25.28 8.77 7.69
CA ASP A 161 -25.22 9.79 8.71
C ASP A 161 -25.18 9.15 10.11
N SER A 162 -24.87 9.95 11.14
CA SER A 162 -24.79 9.45 12.52
C SER A 162 -26.06 8.73 12.99
N SER A 163 -27.23 9.14 12.49
CA SER A 163 -28.52 8.55 12.86
C SER A 163 -28.73 7.19 12.18
N GLN A 164 -28.32 7.05 10.92
CA GLN A 164 -28.37 5.78 10.20
C GLN A 164 -27.40 4.76 10.80
N VAL A 165 -26.17 5.17 11.11
CA VAL A 165 -25.18 4.33 11.81
C VAL A 165 -25.71 3.85 13.16
N TYR A 166 -26.31 4.75 13.94
CA TYR A 166 -26.95 4.41 15.22
C TYR A 166 -28.01 3.32 15.02
N PHE A 167 -28.93 3.53 14.10
CA PHE A 167 -30.06 2.62 13.86
C PHE A 167 -29.60 1.22 13.43
N ILE A 168 -28.61 1.14 12.53
CA ILE A 168 -28.10 -0.16 12.04
C ILE A 168 -27.44 -0.93 13.17
N ILE A 169 -26.56 -0.29 13.95
CA ILE A 169 -25.86 -0.95 15.06
C ILE A 169 -26.87 -1.40 16.12
N GLN A 170 -27.87 -0.58 16.43
CA GLN A 170 -28.93 -0.92 17.37
C GLN A 170 -29.75 -2.12 16.87
N ASN A 171 -30.17 -2.14 15.61
CA ASN A 171 -30.92 -3.26 15.03
C ASN A 171 -30.13 -4.57 15.08
N ILE A 172 -28.83 -4.52 14.76
CA ILE A 172 -27.96 -5.71 14.83
C ILE A 172 -27.85 -6.22 16.27
N LEU A 173 -27.76 -5.32 17.24
CA LEU A 173 -27.75 -5.68 18.65
C LEU A 173 -29.08 -6.33 19.08
N GLU A 174 -30.22 -5.81 18.64
CA GLU A 174 -31.53 -6.43 18.89
C GLU A 174 -31.65 -7.81 18.23
N ILE A 175 -31.20 -7.98 16.99
CA ILE A 175 -31.12 -9.31 16.32
C ILE A 175 -30.27 -10.28 17.17
N CYS A 176 -29.15 -9.80 17.72
CA CYS A 176 -28.30 -10.62 18.58
C CYS A 176 -28.98 -10.98 19.91
N LYS A 177 -29.78 -10.07 20.49
CA LYS A 177 -30.58 -10.31 21.70
C LYS A 177 -31.66 -11.36 21.48
N GLU A 178 -32.40 -11.25 20.39
CA GLU A 178 -33.50 -12.17 20.06
C GLU A 178 -33.00 -13.60 19.82
N ASN A 179 -31.82 -13.74 19.21
CA ASN A 179 -31.20 -15.04 18.91
C ASN A 179 -30.24 -15.54 20.01
N ALA A 180 -30.18 -14.84 21.15
CA ALA A 180 -29.21 -15.13 22.21
C ALA A 180 -29.52 -16.41 22.97
N LYS A 181 -28.50 -17.25 23.20
CA LYS A 181 -28.59 -18.34 24.17
C LYS A 181 -28.43 -17.80 25.58
N ASN A 182 -28.87 -18.55 26.59
CA ASN A 182 -28.68 -18.18 28.01
C ASN A 182 -27.21 -17.92 28.38
N SER A 183 -26.25 -18.58 27.70
CA SER A 183 -24.81 -18.36 27.86
C SER A 183 -24.33 -16.98 27.38
N ASP A 184 -25.01 -16.39 26.39
CA ASP A 184 -24.58 -15.14 25.75
C ASP A 184 -25.10 -13.89 26.48
N LYS A 185 -26.08 -14.03 27.39
CA LYS A 185 -26.71 -12.91 28.12
C LYS A 185 -25.72 -11.97 28.80
N LYS A 186 -24.67 -12.51 29.44
CA LYS A 186 -23.64 -11.69 30.09
C LYS A 186 -22.79 -10.91 29.08
N ILE A 187 -22.52 -11.51 27.92
CA ILE A 187 -21.72 -10.89 26.85
C ILE A 187 -22.50 -9.76 26.19
N ILE A 188 -23.81 -9.98 25.97
CA ILE A 188 -24.72 -8.99 25.41
C ILE A 188 -24.81 -7.76 26.32
N LEU A 189 -25.00 -7.96 27.63
CA LEU A 189 -25.06 -6.85 28.59
C LEU A 189 -23.78 -6.00 28.63
N ASP A 190 -22.60 -6.63 28.59
CA ASP A 190 -21.33 -5.90 28.51
C ASP A 190 -21.14 -5.20 27.16
N THR A 191 -21.68 -5.78 26.07
CA THR A 191 -21.64 -5.18 24.74
C THR A 191 -22.53 -3.93 24.68
N GLU A 192 -23.76 -4.00 25.20
CA GLU A 192 -24.66 -2.85 25.35
C GLU A 192 -23.98 -1.69 26.08
N LYS A 193 -23.44 -1.95 27.26
CA LYS A 193 -22.78 -0.93 28.09
C LYS A 193 -21.58 -0.28 27.39
N ARG A 194 -20.93 -0.98 26.47
CA ARG A 194 -19.82 -0.43 25.68
C ARG A 194 -20.32 0.40 24.51
N LEU A 195 -21.42 0.00 23.89
CA LEU A 195 -22.05 0.73 22.79
C LEU A 195 -22.74 2.01 23.27
N GLU A 196 -23.15 2.13 24.54
CA GLU A 196 -23.65 3.39 25.13
C GLU A 196 -22.71 4.58 24.82
N THR A 197 -21.40 4.40 24.99
CA THR A 197 -20.43 5.47 24.69
C THR A 197 -20.30 5.81 23.21
N LEU A 198 -20.63 4.88 22.31
CA LEU A 198 -20.71 5.16 20.87
C LEU A 198 -21.98 5.96 20.56
N TYR A 199 -23.11 5.54 21.14
CA TYR A 199 -24.40 6.19 20.95
C TYR A 199 -24.39 7.65 21.42
N GLU A 200 -23.84 7.92 22.61
CA GLU A 200 -23.64 9.28 23.11
C GLU A 200 -22.81 10.14 22.14
N LYS A 201 -21.74 9.57 21.57
CA LYS A 201 -20.86 10.27 20.61
C LYS A 201 -21.52 10.50 19.24
N LEU A 202 -22.38 9.58 18.79
CA LEU A 202 -23.16 9.72 17.56
C LEU A 202 -24.21 10.83 17.70
N GLU A 203 -24.95 10.83 18.81
CA GLU A 203 -25.98 11.84 19.11
C GLU A 203 -25.38 13.24 19.27
N SER A 204 -24.25 13.35 19.99
CA SER A 204 -23.54 14.61 20.21
C SER A 204 -22.64 15.05 19.04
N ARG A 205 -22.55 14.25 17.97
CA ARG A 205 -21.70 14.49 16.78
C ARG A 205 -20.22 14.73 17.13
N GLN A 206 -19.69 13.97 18.10
CA GLN A 206 -18.31 14.10 18.58
C GLN A 206 -17.31 13.15 17.90
N LEU A 207 -17.78 12.29 16.98
CA LEU A 207 -16.89 11.43 16.18
C LEU A 207 -16.24 12.23 15.05
N SER A 208 -14.98 11.93 14.77
CA SER A 208 -14.32 12.51 13.58
C SER A 208 -14.97 11.98 12.30
N ASP A 209 -15.03 12.81 11.26
CA ASP A 209 -15.58 12.43 9.94
C ASP A 209 -14.92 11.18 9.36
N SER A 210 -13.63 10.98 9.65
CA SER A 210 -12.87 9.81 9.20
C SER A 210 -13.34 8.52 9.89
N VAL A 211 -13.62 8.57 11.19
CA VAL A 211 -14.13 7.43 11.97
C VAL A 211 -15.57 7.15 11.59
N LEU A 212 -16.39 8.20 11.46
CA LEU A 212 -17.79 8.09 11.04
C LEU A 212 -17.91 7.48 9.65
N GLY A 213 -17.09 7.91 8.67
CA GLY A 213 -17.08 7.33 7.33
C GLY A 213 -16.71 5.85 7.31
N ARG A 214 -15.69 5.44 8.09
CA ARG A 214 -15.33 4.02 8.23
C ARG A 214 -16.43 3.21 8.92
N LEU A 215 -17.08 3.78 9.94
CA LEU A 215 -18.16 3.14 10.66
C LEU A 215 -19.41 2.99 9.77
N GLY A 216 -19.71 3.99 8.95
CA GLY A 216 -20.72 3.90 7.89
C GLY A 216 -20.40 2.75 6.94
N LYS A 217 -19.16 2.66 6.45
CA LYS A 217 -18.77 1.55 5.57
C LYS A 217 -18.88 0.17 6.23
N LEU A 218 -18.55 0.08 7.51
CA LEU A 218 -18.76 -1.14 8.31
C LEU A 218 -20.25 -1.51 8.38
N CYS A 219 -21.14 -0.53 8.57
CA CYS A 219 -22.59 -0.75 8.62
C CYS A 219 -23.14 -1.20 7.26
N GLU A 220 -22.70 -0.62 6.15
CA GLU A 220 -23.07 -1.08 4.80
C GLU A 220 -22.72 -2.56 4.59
N TYR A 221 -21.51 -2.99 4.97
CA TYR A 221 -21.12 -4.40 4.87
C TYR A 221 -21.96 -5.30 5.78
N LEU A 222 -22.38 -4.81 6.94
CA LEU A 222 -23.26 -5.57 7.84
C LEU A 222 -24.66 -5.75 7.28
N GLU A 223 -25.23 -4.73 6.62
CA GLU A 223 -26.52 -4.85 5.92
C GLU A 223 -26.44 -5.87 4.78
N LEU A 224 -25.30 -5.91 4.08
CA LEU A 224 -25.00 -6.92 3.04
C LEU A 224 -24.63 -8.30 3.60
N LYS A 225 -24.59 -8.47 4.94
CA LYS A 225 -24.15 -9.69 5.64
C LYS A 225 -22.72 -10.13 5.29
N ASP A 226 -21.89 -9.21 4.83
CA ASP A 226 -20.49 -9.47 4.49
C ASP A 226 -19.59 -9.28 5.72
N LEU A 227 -19.53 -10.33 6.55
CA LEU A 227 -18.74 -10.32 7.79
C LEU A 227 -17.24 -10.14 7.57
N ASN A 228 -16.68 -10.65 6.46
CA ASN A 228 -15.24 -10.60 6.23
C ASN A 228 -14.78 -9.15 6.03
N ASN A 229 -15.53 -8.39 5.23
CA ASN A 229 -15.26 -6.99 5.01
C ASN A 229 -15.58 -6.15 6.25
N SER A 230 -16.66 -6.43 6.98
CA SER A 230 -16.95 -5.76 8.27
C SER A 230 -15.82 -5.95 9.30
N ILE A 231 -15.30 -7.17 9.46
CA ILE A 231 -14.18 -7.47 10.38
C ILE A 231 -12.90 -6.76 9.93
N THR A 232 -12.65 -6.69 8.62
CA THR A 232 -11.47 -5.99 8.07
C THR A 232 -11.52 -4.49 8.38
N ILE A 233 -12.67 -3.84 8.17
CA ILE A 233 -12.85 -2.41 8.49
C ILE A 233 -12.73 -2.17 10.01
N HIS A 234 -13.32 -3.04 10.82
CA HIS A 234 -13.17 -2.98 12.28
C HIS A 234 -11.70 -3.10 12.72
N GLY A 235 -10.96 -4.03 12.14
CA GLY A 235 -9.52 -4.21 12.39
C GLY A 235 -8.73 -2.94 12.08
N ASN A 236 -9.04 -2.26 10.98
CA ASN A 236 -8.43 -0.98 10.65
C ASN A 236 -8.74 0.10 11.71
N LEU A 237 -10.00 0.24 12.13
CA LEU A 237 -10.39 1.16 13.19
C LEU A 237 -9.67 0.89 14.52
N MET A 238 -9.47 -0.39 14.86
CA MET A 238 -8.70 -0.81 16.05
C MET A 238 -7.21 -0.47 15.95
N THR A 239 -6.66 -0.27 14.75
CA THR A 239 -5.25 0.15 14.58
C THR A 239 -5.08 1.66 14.56
N THR A 240 -6.06 2.39 14.02
CA THR A 240 -5.92 3.84 13.82
C THR A 240 -6.46 4.68 14.97
N ASP A 241 -7.54 4.25 15.63
CA ASP A 241 -8.33 5.10 16.52
C ASP A 241 -8.53 4.51 17.94
N PHE A 242 -7.81 3.45 18.30
CA PHE A 242 -7.98 2.74 19.56
C PHE A 242 -7.75 3.60 20.81
N ASP A 243 -6.77 4.50 20.80
CA ASP A 243 -6.43 5.32 21.97
C ASP A 243 -7.59 6.20 22.44
N LYS A 244 -8.42 6.68 21.50
CA LYS A 244 -9.57 7.56 21.78
C LYS A 244 -10.90 6.80 21.82
N GLU A 245 -11.02 5.74 21.02
CA GLU A 245 -12.29 5.09 20.72
C GLU A 245 -12.35 3.61 21.18
N GLY A 246 -11.31 3.11 21.86
CA GLY A 246 -11.14 1.69 22.19
C GLY A 246 -12.27 1.06 23.01
N LYS A 247 -12.94 1.82 23.89
CA LYS A 247 -14.00 1.29 24.77
C LYS A 247 -15.17 0.71 23.98
N TRP A 248 -15.71 1.47 23.02
CA TRP A 248 -16.82 1.04 22.19
C TRP A 248 -16.37 0.24 20.97
N LEU A 249 -15.13 0.42 20.47
CA LEU A 249 -14.58 -0.45 19.43
C LEU A 249 -14.49 -1.92 19.88
N LEU A 250 -14.17 -2.16 21.16
CA LEU A 250 -14.27 -3.50 21.76
C LEU A 250 -15.71 -3.99 21.88
N GLY A 251 -16.68 -3.08 22.03
CA GLY A 251 -18.11 -3.38 21.95
C GLY A 251 -18.50 -3.87 20.55
N ILE A 252 -18.10 -3.15 19.49
CA ILE A 252 -18.35 -3.56 18.10
C ILE A 252 -17.71 -4.91 17.80
N LYS A 253 -16.49 -5.17 18.27
CA LYS A 253 -15.86 -6.49 18.09
C LYS A 253 -16.75 -7.62 18.60
N ARG A 254 -17.25 -7.48 19.83
CA ARG A 254 -18.13 -8.48 20.45
C ARG A 254 -19.48 -8.58 19.75
N LEU A 255 -20.00 -7.45 19.26
CA LEU A 255 -21.21 -7.44 18.45
C LEU A 255 -21.02 -8.23 17.15
N LEU A 256 -19.89 -8.07 16.46
CA LEU A 256 -19.54 -8.86 15.26
C LEU A 256 -19.42 -10.36 15.59
N ASP A 257 -18.76 -10.71 16.69
CA ASP A 257 -18.64 -12.10 17.14
C ASP A 257 -20.02 -12.72 17.46
N LEU A 258 -20.92 -11.96 18.10
CA LEU A 258 -22.30 -12.38 18.38
C LEU A 258 -23.12 -12.52 17.10
N TYR A 259 -23.04 -11.55 16.20
CA TYR A 259 -23.76 -11.56 14.92
C TYR A 259 -23.27 -12.69 14.01
N GLN A 260 -21.98 -13.03 14.05
CA GLN A 260 -21.46 -14.19 13.36
C GLN A 260 -22.05 -15.51 13.89
N LYS A 261 -22.39 -15.59 15.19
CA LYS A 261 -23.05 -16.77 15.74
C LYS A 261 -24.52 -16.87 15.31
N THR A 262 -25.21 -15.76 15.10
CA THR A 262 -26.63 -15.78 14.67
C THR A 262 -26.80 -16.19 13.20
N LEU A 263 -25.76 -16.02 12.38
CA LEU A 263 -25.75 -16.42 10.97
C LEU A 263 -25.39 -17.90 10.74
N LYS A 264 -25.00 -18.64 11.79
CA LYS A 264 -24.68 -20.08 11.73
C LYS A 264 -25.84 -20.93 12.23
#